data_AF-A0A672V281-F1
#
_entry.id   AF-A0A672V281-F1
#
_cell.length_a   1.000
_cell.length_b   1.000
_cell.length_c   1.000
_cell.angle_alpha   90.00
_cell.angle_beta   90.00
_cell.angle_gamma   90.00
#
_symmetry.space_group_name_H-M   'P 1'
#
loop_
_entity.id
_entity.type
_entity.pdbx_description
1 polymer ?
#
loop_
_entity_poly.entity_id
_entity_poly.type
_entity_poly.pdbx_seq_one_letter_code
_entity_poly.pdbx_strand_id
1 'polypeptide(L)'
;MGAKEAEKKTKKISEIQAVTSQIENLQSDISQFTIDLQEYEMYRNFLHQLSLKEWQGEHSKRYTSTRDVKTAPNAREGGASPPITAEQGQDGIAGTDAVSPCSTNNMDVPSFLLSSKTLTVKSLREIKPQLINFLKPLSKRKMISLEVAETESSSDKDEVRSLMDPELYFTDPQQLLSFFTEMKDENLSFIQKSQETEESLDKVQKIFITTHESMEKELAELKEEVATLKSSIAKEEERAADMKLKAHLFSSGECKADDQDNVLASLSKKVQEVYCQCTGESEGNLQTVQMLMVLEKQLNDLLDILERIPPEKIEHVKKLKEKERRLKLREEKMRQQEQQQEERLKKALERSKAAVEMKTSKRLMFRSVLPPKKPKRKPRQEETDQEKEEQLYYFT
;
A
#
# COMPACT_ATOMS: atom_id res chain seq x y z
N MET A 1 41.19 -9.19 16.95
CA MET A 1 41.73 -8.40 15.82
C MET A 1 41.14 -8.83 14.48
N GLY A 2 41.01 -10.13 14.20
CA GLY A 2 40.53 -10.63 12.89
C GLY A 2 39.09 -10.26 12.47
N ALA A 3 38.13 -10.10 13.40
CA ALA A 3 36.75 -9.77 13.05
C ALA A 3 36.60 -8.36 12.43
N LYS A 4 37.29 -7.36 12.98
CA LYS A 4 37.29 -5.99 12.42
C LYS A 4 38.01 -5.88 11.07
N GLU A 5 38.95 -6.78 10.81
CA GLU A 5 39.65 -6.85 9.53
C GLU A 5 38.78 -7.50 8.45
N ALA A 6 38.01 -8.54 8.81
CA ALA A 6 37.05 -9.17 7.91
C ALA A 6 35.94 -8.19 7.48
N GLU A 7 35.41 -7.39 8.41
CA GLU A 7 34.39 -6.38 8.12
C GLU A 7 34.89 -5.25 7.19
N LYS A 8 36.14 -4.81 7.37
CA LYS A 8 36.77 -3.86 6.45
C LYS A 8 36.96 -4.45 5.06
N LYS A 9 37.25 -5.75 4.95
CA LYS A 9 37.40 -6.46 3.67
C LYS A 9 36.05 -6.59 2.96
N THR A 10 34.98 -6.98 3.67
CA THR A 10 33.64 -7.06 3.07
C THR A 10 33.14 -5.71 2.58
N LYS A 11 33.38 -4.62 3.34
CA LYS A 11 33.03 -3.27 2.91
C LYS A 11 33.76 -2.85 1.62
N LYS A 12 35.06 -3.11 1.52
CA LYS A 12 35.82 -2.87 0.27
C LYS A 12 35.31 -3.68 -0.91
N ILE A 13 34.91 -4.94 -0.69
CA ILE A 13 34.34 -5.79 -1.73
C ILE A 13 33.00 -5.21 -2.23
N SER A 14 32.13 -4.74 -1.32
CA SER A 14 30.87 -4.10 -1.73
C SER A 14 31.08 -2.80 -2.52
N GLU A 15 32.11 -2.03 -2.18
CA GLU A 15 32.45 -0.78 -2.87
C GLU A 15 33.02 -1.07 -4.28
N ILE A 16 33.87 -2.09 -4.42
CA ILE A 16 34.35 -2.57 -5.72
C ILE A 16 33.17 -3.06 -6.58
N GLN A 17 32.23 -3.81 -6.01
CA GLN A 17 31.03 -4.27 -6.74
C GLN A 17 30.16 -3.09 -7.21
N ALA A 18 29.98 -2.07 -6.36
CA ALA A 18 29.23 -0.88 -6.73
C ALA A 18 29.89 -0.10 -7.88
N VAL A 19 31.22 0.07 -7.82
CA VAL A 19 31.99 0.71 -8.91
C VAL A 19 31.93 -0.12 -10.19
N THR A 20 32.03 -1.45 -10.08
CA THR A 20 31.93 -2.37 -11.22
C THR A 20 30.57 -2.26 -11.90
N SER A 21 29.49 -2.20 -11.12
CA SER A 21 28.12 -2.02 -11.65
C SER A 21 27.95 -0.68 -12.37
N GLN A 22 28.57 0.39 -11.87
CA GLN A 22 28.56 1.70 -12.55
C GLN A 22 29.31 1.66 -13.88
N ILE A 23 30.44 0.95 -13.93
CA ILE A 23 31.21 0.78 -15.16
C ILE A 23 30.40 0.01 -16.20
N GLU A 24 29.72 -1.06 -15.81
CA GLU A 24 28.86 -1.85 -16.71
C GLU A 24 27.69 -1.02 -17.26
N ASN A 25 27.05 -0.20 -16.41
CA ASN A 25 26.00 0.73 -16.86
C ASN A 25 26.53 1.75 -17.86
N LEU A 26 27.67 2.38 -17.58
CA LEU A 26 28.28 3.34 -18.52
C LEU A 26 28.70 2.68 -19.84
N GLN A 27 29.18 1.43 -19.80
CA GLN A 27 29.49 0.67 -21.01
C GLN A 27 28.23 0.36 -21.84
N SER A 28 27.11 0.05 -21.18
CA SER A 28 25.81 -0.10 -21.83
C SER A 28 25.36 1.20 -22.49
N ASP A 29 25.45 2.33 -21.78
CA ASP A 29 25.07 3.64 -22.32
C ASP A 29 25.94 4.04 -23.51
N ILE A 30 27.26 3.81 -23.44
CA ILE A 30 28.18 4.05 -24.57
C ILE A 30 27.80 3.18 -25.77
N SER A 31 27.42 1.92 -25.54
CA SER A 31 26.99 1.02 -26.61
C SER A 31 25.70 1.52 -27.27
N GLN A 32 24.73 1.99 -26.47
CA GLN A 32 23.49 2.57 -26.98
C GLN A 32 23.77 3.85 -27.78
N PHE A 33 24.57 4.77 -27.26
CA PHE A 33 24.94 5.99 -27.98
C PHE A 33 25.70 5.71 -29.28
N THR A 34 26.46 4.61 -29.34
CA THR A 34 27.13 4.19 -30.56
C THR A 34 26.12 3.75 -31.63
N ILE A 35 25.08 3.02 -31.24
CA ILE A 35 23.98 2.61 -32.13
C ILE A 35 23.19 3.82 -32.60
N ASP A 36 22.80 4.70 -31.68
CA ASP A 36 22.06 5.93 -32.00
C ASP A 36 22.85 6.82 -32.97
N LEU A 37 24.17 6.95 -32.74
CA LEU A 37 25.05 7.71 -33.63
C LEU A 37 25.04 7.13 -35.05
N GLN A 38 25.12 5.80 -35.20
CA GLN A 38 25.03 5.15 -36.51
C GLN A 38 23.69 5.40 -37.20
N GLU A 39 22.59 5.39 -36.45
CA GLU A 39 21.27 5.71 -36.98
C GLU A 39 21.20 7.17 -37.45
N TYR A 40 21.72 8.11 -36.67
CA TYR A 40 21.82 9.52 -37.06
C TYR A 40 22.72 9.73 -38.28
N GLU A 41 23.82 8.99 -38.40
CA GLU A 41 24.67 9.05 -39.59
C GLU A 41 23.97 8.50 -40.83
N MET A 42 23.24 7.40 -40.69
CA MET A 42 22.43 6.84 -41.77
C MET A 42 21.35 7.83 -42.20
N TYR A 43 20.63 8.43 -41.25
CA TYR A 43 19.61 9.45 -41.51
C TYR A 43 20.21 10.69 -42.19
N ARG A 44 21.35 11.20 -41.70
CA ARG A 44 22.09 12.31 -42.32
C ARG A 44 22.46 11.99 -43.77
N ASN A 45 23.00 10.80 -44.02
CA ASN A 45 23.44 10.38 -45.35
C ASN A 45 22.24 10.23 -46.31
N PHE A 46 21.14 9.67 -45.83
CA PHE A 46 19.89 9.57 -46.57
C PHE A 46 19.31 10.95 -46.92
N LEU A 47 19.25 11.86 -45.94
CA LEU A 47 18.81 13.24 -46.19
C LEU A 47 19.73 13.97 -47.18
N HIS A 48 21.05 13.74 -47.10
CA HIS A 48 21.99 14.28 -48.08
C HIS A 48 21.72 13.74 -49.49
N GLN A 49 21.40 12.45 -49.66
CA GLN A 49 21.06 11.90 -50.98
C GLN A 49 19.77 12.46 -51.57
N LEU A 50 18.78 12.78 -50.72
CA LEU A 50 17.50 13.38 -51.14
C LEU A 50 17.59 14.90 -51.36
N SER A 51 18.56 15.57 -50.75
CA SER A 51 18.74 17.02 -50.88
C SER A 51 19.24 17.40 -52.29
N LEU A 52 18.58 18.35 -52.95
CA LEU A 52 19.02 18.89 -54.25
C LEU A 52 20.46 19.43 -54.14
N LYS A 53 21.30 19.16 -55.16
CA LYS A 53 22.73 19.58 -55.22
C LYS A 53 22.94 21.08 -54.97
N GLU A 54 21.97 21.92 -55.30
CA GLU A 54 22.00 23.37 -55.06
C GLU A 54 21.90 23.73 -53.56
N TRP A 55 21.18 22.94 -52.77
CA TRP A 55 21.04 23.13 -51.32
C TRP A 55 22.29 22.68 -50.54
N GLN A 56 23.04 21.70 -51.07
CA GLN A 56 24.29 21.22 -50.47
C GLN A 56 25.44 22.24 -50.56
N GLY A 57 25.50 23.02 -51.63
CA GLY A 57 26.54 24.03 -51.84
C GLY A 57 26.44 25.24 -50.89
N GLU A 58 25.22 25.65 -50.55
CA GLU A 58 24.95 26.82 -49.69
C GLU A 58 25.25 26.54 -48.21
N HIS A 59 25.06 25.29 -47.76
CA HIS A 59 25.32 24.88 -46.38
C HIS A 59 26.76 24.39 -46.14
N SER A 60 27.43 23.82 -47.15
CA SER A 60 28.84 23.44 -47.03
C SER A 60 29.75 24.66 -46.78
N LYS A 61 29.42 25.81 -47.41
CA LYS A 61 30.13 27.08 -47.19
C LYS A 61 29.95 27.64 -45.77
N ARG A 62 28.83 27.35 -45.10
CA ARG A 62 28.51 27.82 -43.74
C ARG A 62 29.29 27.09 -42.65
N TYR A 63 29.59 25.80 -42.83
CA TYR A 63 30.41 25.02 -41.89
C TYR A 63 31.92 25.23 -42.08
N THR A 64 32.39 25.54 -43.29
CA THR A 64 33.81 25.88 -43.52
C THR A 64 34.14 27.31 -43.09
N SER A 65 33.21 28.27 -43.25
CA SER A 65 33.46 29.67 -42.91
C SER A 65 33.46 29.97 -41.39
N THR A 66 33.00 29.05 -40.54
CA THR A 66 32.93 29.22 -39.08
C THR A 66 34.16 28.68 -38.33
N ARG A 67 35.11 28.02 -39.00
CA ARG A 67 36.40 27.65 -38.40
C ARG A 67 37.46 28.75 -38.47
N ASP A 68 37.28 29.75 -39.34
CA ASP A 68 38.27 30.80 -39.58
C ASP A 68 37.93 32.13 -38.91
N VAL A 69 37.48 32.13 -37.65
CA VAL A 69 37.58 33.33 -36.80
C VAL A 69 37.94 32.92 -35.36
N LYS A 70 39.19 33.26 -35.00
CA LYS A 70 39.80 33.32 -33.66
C LYS A 70 40.52 32.07 -33.15
N THR A 71 41.63 31.75 -33.82
CA THR A 71 42.89 31.45 -33.13
C THR A 71 43.96 32.37 -33.70
N ALA A 72 44.35 33.39 -32.94
CA ALA A 72 45.52 34.22 -33.23
C ALA A 72 46.63 33.89 -32.21
N PRO A 73 47.90 33.93 -32.64
CA PRO A 73 49.01 33.27 -32.00
C PRO A 73 49.73 34.20 -31.01
N ASN A 74 50.39 33.63 -30.01
CA ASN A 74 51.53 34.27 -29.37
C ASN A 74 52.65 33.26 -29.23
N ALA A 75 53.70 33.48 -30.02
CA ALA A 75 55.02 32.92 -29.83
C ALA A 75 55.94 34.06 -29.38
N ARG A 76 56.63 33.89 -28.25
CA ARG A 76 58.09 34.11 -28.18
C ARG A 76 58.68 33.55 -26.89
N GLU A 77 59.69 32.71 -27.12
CA GLU A 77 60.98 32.56 -26.41
C GLU A 77 60.94 32.29 -24.90
N GLY A 78 61.54 31.23 -24.37
CA GLY A 78 62.43 30.21 -24.92
C GLY A 78 63.07 29.44 -23.75
N GLY A 79 63.58 28.23 -24.02
CA GLY A 79 64.50 27.55 -23.10
C GLY A 79 64.14 26.11 -22.75
N ALA A 80 64.81 25.18 -23.45
CA ALA A 80 65.30 23.87 -22.99
C ALA A 80 64.32 22.78 -22.47
N SER A 81 64.33 21.63 -23.16
CA SER A 81 63.89 20.30 -22.70
C SER A 81 64.88 19.68 -21.69
N PRO A 82 64.71 18.41 -21.24
CA PRO A 82 63.65 17.71 -20.45
C PRO A 82 64.34 17.04 -19.20
N PRO A 83 64.03 15.85 -18.63
CA PRO A 83 62.83 14.99 -18.49
C PRO A 83 62.53 14.51 -17.03
N ILE A 84 61.35 13.87 -16.84
CA ILE A 84 60.99 12.67 -16.03
C ILE A 84 61.81 12.27 -14.77
N THR A 85 61.14 12.13 -13.61
CA THR A 85 61.23 11.04 -12.57
C THR A 85 60.20 11.35 -11.44
N ALA A 86 59.19 10.54 -11.14
CA ALA A 86 59.13 9.30 -10.33
C ALA A 86 59.16 9.51 -8.79
N GLU A 87 58.34 8.69 -8.10
CA GLU A 87 58.27 8.40 -6.62
C GLU A 87 57.34 9.32 -5.80
N GLN A 88 56.19 8.88 -5.25
CA GLN A 88 55.86 7.88 -4.21
C GLN A 88 55.86 8.44 -2.76
N GLY A 89 54.67 8.39 -2.12
CA GLY A 89 54.53 8.09 -0.68
C GLY A 89 54.03 9.19 0.28
N GLN A 90 52.87 8.89 0.93
CA GLN A 90 52.48 9.13 2.36
C GLN A 90 52.55 10.57 2.94
N ASP A 91 51.80 11.03 3.95
CA ASP A 91 50.71 10.61 4.85
C ASP A 91 50.26 11.91 5.57
N GLY A 92 49.06 11.97 6.17
CA GLY A 92 48.89 12.73 7.43
C GLY A 92 47.97 13.99 7.53
N ILE A 93 46.74 13.77 8.02
CA ILE A 93 46.10 14.38 9.23
C ILE A 93 45.65 15.88 9.30
N ALA A 94 44.37 16.03 9.72
CA ALA A 94 43.75 17.00 10.68
C ALA A 94 42.79 18.12 10.20
N GLY A 95 41.65 18.21 10.94
CA GLY A 95 41.01 19.46 11.37
C GLY A 95 39.73 19.88 10.63
N THR A 96 38.52 19.55 11.10
CA THR A 96 37.63 20.32 12.03
C THR A 96 36.92 21.54 11.42
N ASP A 97 35.58 21.46 11.44
CA ASP A 97 34.55 22.49 11.70
C ASP A 97 34.64 23.89 11.07
N ALA A 98 33.59 24.28 10.32
CA ALA A 98 32.78 25.48 10.62
C ALA A 98 31.68 25.77 9.58
N VAL A 99 30.54 26.14 10.13
CA VAL A 99 29.32 26.73 9.55
C VAL A 99 29.58 28.18 9.07
N SER A 100 29.06 28.61 7.90
CA SER A 100 28.19 29.82 7.73
C SER A 100 27.96 30.27 6.26
N PRO A 101 26.92 31.08 5.97
CA PRO A 101 26.29 31.25 4.64
C PRO A 101 26.50 32.63 3.95
N CYS A 102 25.99 32.72 2.70
CA CYS A 102 25.79 33.91 1.83
C CYS A 102 27.07 34.56 1.25
N SER A 103 27.14 35.10 0.02
CA SER A 103 26.10 35.70 -0.83
C SER A 103 26.57 35.92 -2.29
N THR A 104 25.60 35.98 -3.21
CA THR A 104 25.51 36.77 -4.46
C THR A 104 26.47 36.51 -5.64
N ASN A 105 25.93 36.02 -6.76
CA ASN A 105 25.53 36.88 -7.88
C ASN A 105 24.69 36.15 -8.95
N ASN A 106 23.72 36.91 -9.46
CA ASN A 106 22.70 36.53 -10.44
C ASN A 106 23.28 36.36 -11.86
N MET A 107 22.75 35.39 -12.60
CA MET A 107 22.49 35.50 -14.03
C MET A 107 21.15 34.83 -14.33
N ASP A 108 20.16 35.67 -14.66
CA ASP A 108 18.88 35.29 -15.26
C ASP A 108 19.15 34.49 -16.54
N VAL A 109 18.65 33.26 -16.59
CA VAL A 109 18.49 32.48 -17.82
C VAL A 109 17.02 32.02 -17.86
N PRO A 110 16.29 32.21 -18.97
CA PRO A 110 14.84 32.04 -18.98
C PRO A 110 14.43 30.60 -18.68
N SER A 111 13.59 30.45 -17.68
CA SER A 111 12.82 29.27 -17.37
C SER A 111 11.79 28.99 -18.46
N PHE A 112 12.18 28.21 -19.48
CA PHE A 112 11.24 27.40 -20.25
C PHE A 112 11.49 25.90 -19.99
N LEU A 113 10.94 25.48 -18.85
CA LEU A 113 10.19 24.23 -18.65
C LEU A 113 10.83 22.92 -19.14
N LEU A 114 11.36 22.18 -18.16
CA LEU A 114 11.03 20.76 -18.04
C LEU A 114 9.51 20.58 -18.22
N SER A 115 9.13 19.87 -19.26
CA SER A 115 7.85 19.16 -19.29
C SER A 115 8.04 17.88 -20.08
N SER A 116 8.55 16.86 -19.40
CA SER A 116 8.24 15.47 -19.74
C SER A 116 6.72 15.30 -19.70
N LYS A 117 6.08 15.41 -20.87
CA LYS A 117 4.66 15.07 -21.06
C LYS A 117 4.58 14.12 -22.25
N THR A 118 4.41 12.85 -21.91
CA THR A 118 3.55 11.88 -22.61
C THR A 118 3.02 12.37 -23.96
N LEU A 119 3.55 11.80 -25.05
CA LEU A 119 2.92 11.82 -26.37
C LEU A 119 1.54 11.16 -26.22
N THR A 120 0.54 12.00 -25.97
CA THR A 120 -0.86 11.59 -25.91
C THR A 120 -1.40 11.62 -27.33
N VAL A 121 -2.05 10.51 -27.70
CA VAL A 121 -3.04 10.14 -28.74
C VAL A 121 -3.71 11.24 -29.62
N LYS A 122 -3.48 12.54 -29.39
CA LYS A 122 -4.00 13.63 -30.23
C LYS A 122 -3.20 13.89 -31.50
N SER A 123 -1.94 13.47 -31.59
CA SER A 123 -1.08 13.74 -32.76
C SER A 123 -1.49 12.97 -34.03
N LEU A 124 -2.05 11.76 -33.90
CA LEU A 124 -2.37 10.94 -35.08
C LEU A 124 -3.59 11.44 -35.88
N ARG A 125 -4.53 12.14 -35.24
CA ARG A 125 -5.69 12.76 -35.92
C ARG A 125 -5.27 13.99 -36.75
N GLU A 126 -4.11 14.55 -36.46
CA GLU A 126 -3.52 15.72 -37.12
C GLU A 126 -2.60 15.33 -38.29
N ILE A 127 -2.05 14.11 -38.30
CA ILE A 127 -1.18 13.60 -39.38
C ILE A 127 -2.00 13.12 -40.59
N LYS A 128 -3.25 12.66 -40.38
CA LYS A 128 -4.15 12.23 -41.46
C LYS A 128 -4.42 13.33 -42.52
N PRO A 129 -4.75 14.59 -42.16
CA PRO A 129 -4.88 15.66 -43.15
C PRO A 129 -3.54 16.09 -43.76
N GLN A 130 -2.41 15.92 -43.06
CA GLN A 130 -1.09 16.20 -43.64
C GLN A 130 -0.72 15.20 -44.73
N LEU A 131 -0.96 13.90 -44.51
CA LEU A 131 -0.73 12.86 -45.52
C LEU A 131 -1.61 13.05 -46.77
N ILE A 132 -2.88 13.44 -46.57
CA ILE A 132 -3.80 13.80 -47.67
C ILE A 132 -3.32 15.05 -48.43
N ASN A 133 -2.75 16.02 -47.73
CA ASN A 133 -2.20 17.23 -48.36
C ASN A 133 -0.86 16.98 -49.06
N PHE A 134 -0.06 16.02 -48.61
CA PHE A 134 1.15 15.55 -49.29
C PHE A 134 0.84 14.74 -50.57
N LEU A 135 -0.31 14.06 -50.63
CA LEU A 135 -0.74 13.28 -51.81
C LEU A 135 -1.61 14.07 -52.82
N LYS A 136 -2.20 15.21 -52.41
CA LYS A 136 -2.96 16.13 -53.30
C LYS A 136 -2.18 16.68 -54.52
N PRO A 137 -0.85 16.92 -54.49
CA PRO A 137 -0.10 17.37 -55.66
C PRO A 137 0.06 16.28 -56.72
N LEU A 138 0.01 14.99 -56.34
CA LEU A 138 0.15 13.86 -57.26
C LEU A 138 -1.12 13.58 -58.06
N SER A 139 -2.29 13.89 -57.49
CA SER A 139 -3.60 13.71 -58.16
C SER A 139 -3.92 14.84 -59.17
N LYS A 140 -3.23 15.99 -59.10
CA LYS A 140 -3.41 17.12 -60.03
C LYS A 140 -2.41 17.11 -61.19
N ARG A 141 -2.14 15.96 -61.80
CA ARG A 141 -1.55 15.95 -63.16
C ARG A 141 -2.67 16.09 -64.18
N LYS A 142 -3.15 17.33 -64.34
CA LYS A 142 -4.02 17.72 -65.44
C LYS A 142 -3.23 17.57 -66.73
N MET A 143 -3.73 16.74 -67.65
CA MET A 143 -3.23 16.65 -69.03
C MET A 143 -3.14 18.07 -69.61
N ILE A 144 -1.97 18.39 -70.15
CA ILE A 144 -1.69 19.64 -70.85
C ILE A 144 -2.57 19.63 -72.11
N SER A 145 -3.62 20.46 -72.12
CA SER A 145 -4.34 20.79 -73.36
C SER A 145 -3.40 21.64 -74.22
N LEU A 146 -3.10 21.12 -75.39
CA LEU A 146 -2.41 21.78 -76.48
C LEU A 146 -3.28 22.95 -76.98
N GLU A 147 -2.99 24.16 -76.53
CA GLU A 147 -3.50 25.40 -77.14
C GLU A 147 -2.79 25.58 -78.48
N VAL A 148 -3.53 25.36 -79.58
CA VAL A 148 -3.11 25.73 -80.92
C VAL A 148 -3.21 27.25 -81.01
N ALA A 149 -2.07 27.93 -81.01
CA ALA A 149 -2.00 29.35 -81.31
C ALA A 149 -2.29 29.57 -82.80
N GLU A 150 -3.52 29.96 -83.12
CA GLU A 150 -3.85 30.59 -84.41
C GLU A 150 -3.04 31.88 -84.51
N THR A 151 -1.99 31.82 -85.34
CA THR A 151 -1.19 32.99 -85.71
C THR A 151 -1.86 33.62 -86.92
N GLU A 152 -2.81 34.52 -86.67
CA GLU A 152 -3.22 35.53 -87.65
C GLU A 152 -2.03 36.48 -87.87
N SER A 153 -1.27 36.26 -88.95
CA SER A 153 -0.32 37.23 -89.50
C SER A 153 -0.77 37.61 -90.90
N SER A 154 -0.99 38.91 -91.06
CA SER A 154 -1.38 39.61 -92.28
C SER A 154 -0.46 39.36 -93.47
N SER A 155 -1.02 39.48 -94.69
CA SER A 155 -0.54 40.36 -95.77
C SER A 155 -0.93 39.77 -97.13
N ASP A 156 -1.59 40.59 -97.94
CA ASP A 156 -1.68 40.45 -99.40
C ASP A 156 -0.36 39.99 -100.01
N LYS A 157 -0.45 38.99 -100.90
CA LYS A 157 0.29 38.87 -102.17
C LYS A 157 -0.13 37.61 -102.93
N ASP A 158 -0.88 37.82 -104.01
CA ASP A 158 -0.93 36.92 -105.17
C ASP A 158 0.46 36.82 -105.79
N GLU A 159 1.13 35.67 -105.65
CA GLU A 159 1.98 35.01 -106.67
C GLU A 159 2.61 33.74 -106.05
N VAL A 160 2.74 32.68 -106.87
CA VAL A 160 3.31 31.34 -106.57
C VAL A 160 2.32 30.29 -106.04
N ARG A 161 1.33 29.95 -106.88
CA ARG A 161 0.50 28.74 -106.78
C ARG A 161 1.23 27.46 -107.26
N SER A 162 2.50 27.24 -106.89
CA SER A 162 3.25 26.04 -107.31
C SER A 162 4.42 25.71 -106.37
N LEU A 163 4.13 25.46 -105.09
CA LEU A 163 5.06 24.88 -104.10
C LEU A 163 4.30 24.15 -102.97
N MET A 164 3.10 23.64 -103.29
CA MET A 164 2.17 23.05 -102.34
C MET A 164 2.22 21.53 -102.41
N ASP A 165 3.30 20.94 -101.89
CA ASP A 165 3.23 19.64 -101.24
C ASP A 165 3.86 19.80 -99.85
N PRO A 166 3.06 19.94 -98.78
CA PRO A 166 3.58 19.84 -97.43
C PRO A 166 4.20 18.45 -97.24
N GLU A 167 5.46 18.37 -96.80
CA GLU A 167 6.05 17.08 -96.37
C GLU A 167 5.17 16.51 -95.27
N LEU A 168 4.45 15.44 -95.58
CA LEU A 168 3.61 14.76 -94.60
C LEU A 168 4.52 14.06 -93.58
N TYR A 169 4.29 14.35 -92.29
CA TYR A 169 5.00 13.72 -91.17
C TYR A 169 4.91 12.18 -91.21
N PHE A 170 3.85 11.64 -91.83
CA PHE A 170 3.70 10.21 -92.10
C PHE A 170 3.67 9.96 -93.60
N THR A 171 4.51 9.05 -94.06
CA THR A 171 4.59 8.64 -95.49
C THR A 171 3.65 7.48 -95.81
N ASP A 172 3.30 6.68 -94.81
CA ASP A 172 2.34 5.56 -94.88
C ASP A 172 1.31 5.73 -93.73
N PRO A 173 -0.01 5.71 -94.02
CA PRO A 173 -1.04 5.79 -92.98
C PRO A 173 -0.92 4.73 -91.88
N GLN A 174 -0.23 3.60 -92.13
CA GLN A 174 0.02 2.58 -91.10
C GLN A 174 0.93 3.07 -89.96
N GLN A 175 1.84 4.03 -90.22
CA GLN A 175 2.77 4.55 -89.21
C GLN A 175 2.05 5.29 -88.07
N LEU A 176 0.95 5.98 -88.40
CA LEU A 176 0.12 6.65 -87.41
C LEU A 176 -0.66 5.64 -86.55
N LEU A 177 -1.18 4.57 -87.18
CA LEU A 177 -1.90 3.51 -86.47
C LEU A 177 -0.96 2.71 -85.56
N SER A 178 0.28 2.43 -85.99
CA SER A 178 1.28 1.79 -85.15
C SER A 178 1.65 2.66 -83.96
N PHE A 179 1.87 3.97 -84.17
CA PHE A 179 2.16 4.90 -83.08
C PHE A 179 1.00 4.99 -82.06
N PHE A 180 -0.26 5.06 -82.52
CA PHE A 180 -1.42 5.01 -81.62
C PHE A 180 -1.55 3.68 -80.88
N THR A 181 -1.18 2.57 -81.52
CA THR A 181 -1.20 1.25 -80.88
C THR A 181 -0.11 1.15 -79.81
N GLU A 182 1.11 1.59 -80.10
CA GLU A 182 2.20 1.65 -79.13
C GLU A 182 1.86 2.57 -77.96
N MET A 183 1.30 3.75 -78.22
CA MET A 183 0.83 4.67 -77.17
C MET A 183 -0.30 4.06 -76.34
N LYS A 184 -1.20 3.30 -76.96
CA LYS A 184 -2.27 2.58 -76.24
C LYS A 184 -1.68 1.49 -75.34
N ASP A 185 -0.71 0.74 -75.83
CA ASP A 185 -0.04 -0.32 -75.09
C ASP A 185 0.79 0.25 -73.93
N GLU A 186 1.47 1.38 -74.15
CA GLU A 186 2.23 2.10 -73.12
C GLU A 186 1.30 2.65 -72.02
N ASN A 187 0.19 3.28 -72.40
CA ASN A 187 -0.82 3.74 -71.45
C ASN A 187 -1.43 2.59 -70.65
N LEU A 188 -1.71 1.45 -71.29
CA LEU A 188 -2.22 0.27 -70.60
C LEU A 188 -1.18 -0.29 -69.60
N SER A 189 0.10 -0.32 -70.00
CA SER A 189 1.20 -0.66 -69.11
C SER A 189 1.31 0.31 -67.92
N PHE A 190 1.11 1.62 -68.13
CA PHE A 190 1.12 2.59 -67.03
C PHE A 190 -0.03 2.38 -66.06
N ILE A 191 -1.23 2.11 -66.57
CA ILE A 191 -2.40 1.81 -65.74
C ILE A 191 -2.12 0.56 -64.89
N GLN A 192 -1.62 -0.51 -65.50
CA GLN A 192 -1.28 -1.74 -64.78
C GLN A 192 -0.22 -1.48 -63.70
N LYS A 193 0.89 -0.80 -64.03
CA LYS A 193 1.94 -0.45 -63.05
C LYS A 193 1.40 0.43 -61.92
N SER A 194 0.49 1.35 -62.22
CA SER A 194 -0.14 2.19 -61.18
C SER A 194 -1.01 1.35 -60.24
N GLN A 195 -1.77 0.38 -60.77
CA GLN A 195 -2.58 -0.53 -59.97
C GLN A 195 -1.70 -1.48 -59.13
N GLU A 196 -0.64 -2.04 -59.70
CA GLU A 196 0.32 -2.88 -58.97
C GLU A 196 1.00 -2.12 -57.83
N THR A 197 1.37 -0.86 -58.06
CA THR A 197 1.97 -0.01 -57.02
C THR A 197 0.94 0.37 -55.95
N GLU A 198 -0.31 0.65 -56.32
CA GLU A 198 -1.43 0.85 -55.38
C GLU A 198 -1.68 -0.39 -54.51
N GLU A 199 -1.76 -1.58 -55.10
CA GLU A 199 -1.92 -2.83 -54.35
C GLU A 199 -0.73 -3.10 -53.40
N SER A 200 0.48 -2.77 -53.82
CA SER A 200 1.67 -2.89 -52.97
C SER A 200 1.60 -1.93 -51.77
N LEU A 201 1.12 -0.70 -52.00
CA LEU A 201 0.95 0.30 -50.96
C LEU A 201 -0.14 -0.12 -49.97
N ASP A 202 -1.26 -0.65 -50.45
CA ASP A 202 -2.33 -1.19 -49.62
C ASP A 202 -1.85 -2.33 -48.73
N LYS A 203 -0.99 -3.22 -49.25
CA LYS A 203 -0.39 -4.30 -48.46
C LYS A 203 0.50 -3.74 -47.36
N VAL A 204 1.37 -2.77 -47.68
CA VAL A 204 2.24 -2.11 -46.70
C VAL A 204 1.41 -1.38 -45.64
N GLN A 205 0.35 -0.67 -46.05
CA GLN A 205 -0.54 0.04 -45.14
C GLN A 205 -1.25 -0.93 -44.20
N LYS A 206 -1.75 -2.06 -44.69
CA LYS A 206 -2.38 -3.10 -43.85
C LYS A 206 -1.38 -3.66 -42.84
N ILE A 207 -0.17 -4.02 -43.27
CA ILE A 207 0.90 -4.52 -42.38
C ILE A 207 1.22 -3.47 -41.31
N PHE A 208 1.33 -2.19 -41.68
CA PHE A 208 1.59 -1.12 -40.74
C PHE A 208 0.46 -1.00 -39.70
N ILE A 209 -0.81 -1.00 -40.11
CA ILE A 209 -1.95 -0.92 -39.20
C ILE A 209 -1.96 -2.12 -38.26
N THR A 210 -1.84 -3.35 -38.78
CA THR A 210 -1.87 -4.56 -37.94
C THR A 210 -0.68 -4.62 -36.97
N THR A 211 0.50 -4.18 -37.41
CA THR A 211 1.70 -4.13 -36.55
C THR A 211 1.53 -3.08 -35.46
N HIS A 212 1.01 -1.90 -35.80
CA HIS A 212 0.74 -0.84 -34.84
C HIS A 212 -0.32 -1.28 -33.81
N GLU A 213 -1.41 -1.90 -34.24
CA GLU A 213 -2.44 -2.43 -33.34
C GLU A 213 -1.90 -3.52 -32.41
N SER A 214 -1.03 -4.43 -32.91
CA SER A 214 -0.37 -5.44 -32.08
C SER A 214 0.54 -4.78 -31.04
N MET A 215 1.37 -3.83 -31.46
CA MET A 215 2.27 -3.09 -30.56
C MET A 215 1.49 -2.27 -29.52
N GLU A 216 0.38 -1.63 -29.89
CA GLU A 216 -0.48 -0.92 -28.95
C GLU A 216 -1.10 -1.86 -27.91
N LYS A 217 -1.49 -3.07 -28.33
CA LYS A 217 -2.00 -4.09 -27.43
C LYS A 217 -0.93 -4.55 -26.44
N GLU A 218 0.27 -4.86 -26.93
CA GLU A 218 1.43 -5.23 -26.07
C GLU A 218 1.79 -4.10 -25.08
N LEU A 219 1.77 -2.84 -25.53
CA LEU A 219 1.99 -1.69 -24.65
C LEU A 219 0.89 -1.56 -23.57
N ALA A 220 -0.36 -1.84 -23.91
CA ALA A 220 -1.47 -1.82 -22.97
C ALA A 220 -1.33 -2.94 -21.91
N GLU A 221 -1.00 -4.16 -22.35
CA GLU A 221 -0.73 -5.30 -21.48
C GLU A 221 0.44 -5.01 -20.53
N LEU A 222 1.58 -4.53 -21.06
CA LEU A 222 2.74 -4.18 -20.24
C LEU A 222 2.43 -3.07 -19.22
N LYS A 223 1.60 -2.09 -19.60
CA LYS A 223 1.16 -1.03 -18.69
C LYS A 223 0.28 -1.57 -17.56
N GLU A 224 -0.59 -2.53 -17.86
CA GLU A 224 -1.38 -3.23 -16.85
C GLU A 224 -0.47 -4.02 -15.90
N GLU A 225 0.47 -4.80 -16.42
CA GLU A 225 1.46 -5.52 -15.62
C GLU A 225 2.23 -4.58 -14.68
N VAL A 226 2.72 -3.45 -15.18
CA VAL A 226 3.39 -2.44 -14.36
C VAL A 226 2.46 -1.90 -13.26
N ALA A 227 1.17 -1.69 -13.54
CA ALA A 227 0.22 -1.23 -12.53
C ALA A 227 -0.02 -2.29 -11.45
N THR A 228 -0.14 -3.56 -11.84
CA THR A 228 -0.28 -4.68 -10.89
C THR A 228 0.95 -4.85 -10.00
N LEU A 229 2.15 -4.81 -10.58
CA LEU A 229 3.42 -4.88 -9.85
C LEU A 229 3.56 -3.71 -8.88
N LYS A 230 3.24 -2.48 -9.30
CA LYS A 230 3.24 -1.31 -8.40
C LYS A 230 2.28 -1.47 -7.22
N SER A 231 1.07 -2.02 -7.45
CA SER A 231 0.14 -2.32 -6.37
C SER A 231 0.67 -3.42 -5.44
N SER A 232 1.34 -4.44 -5.97
CA SER A 232 1.95 -5.50 -5.17
C SER A 232 3.11 -4.96 -4.32
N ILE A 233 3.96 -4.10 -4.88
CA ILE A 233 5.05 -3.45 -4.14
C ILE A 233 4.49 -2.62 -3.00
N ALA A 234 3.48 -1.78 -3.26
CA ALA A 234 2.86 -0.96 -2.21
C ALA A 234 2.29 -1.80 -1.05
N LYS A 235 1.62 -2.93 -1.38
CA LYS A 235 1.12 -3.88 -0.36
C LYS A 235 2.26 -4.58 0.40
N GLU A 236 3.36 -4.90 -0.27
CA GLU A 236 4.53 -5.48 0.40
C GLU A 236 5.21 -4.47 1.32
N GLU A 237 5.35 -3.22 0.88
CA GLU A 237 5.90 -2.12 1.67
C GLU A 237 5.07 -1.84 2.92
N GLU A 238 3.73 -1.86 2.80
CA GLU A 238 2.81 -1.79 3.95
C GLU A 238 3.03 -2.95 4.91
N ARG A 239 3.06 -4.20 4.41
CA ARG A 239 3.34 -5.39 5.24
C ARG A 239 4.71 -5.33 5.91
N ALA A 240 5.73 -4.81 5.21
CA ALA A 240 7.07 -4.64 5.76
C ALA A 240 7.09 -3.57 6.85
N ALA A 241 6.36 -2.46 6.68
CA ALA A 241 6.20 -1.43 7.70
C ALA A 241 5.47 -1.98 8.94
N ASP A 242 4.39 -2.73 8.75
CA ASP A 242 3.66 -3.39 9.84
C ASP A 242 4.54 -4.39 10.59
N MET A 243 5.28 -5.23 9.87
CA MET A 243 6.22 -6.18 10.46
C MET A 243 7.30 -5.46 11.25
N LYS A 244 7.82 -4.33 10.74
CA LYS A 244 8.82 -3.52 11.42
C LYS A 244 8.26 -2.89 12.70
N LEU A 245 7.04 -2.37 12.66
CA LEU A 245 6.35 -1.85 13.86
C LEU A 245 6.14 -2.96 14.89
N LYS A 246 5.72 -4.14 14.44
CA LYS A 246 5.54 -5.33 15.28
C LYS A 246 6.86 -5.76 15.91
N ALA A 247 7.91 -5.90 15.11
CA ALA A 247 9.26 -6.23 15.57
C ALA A 247 9.77 -5.17 16.55
N HIS A 248 9.56 -3.89 16.29
CA HIS A 248 9.91 -2.82 17.21
C HIS A 248 9.12 -2.92 18.52
N LEU A 249 7.82 -3.24 18.49
CA LEU A 249 7.03 -3.43 19.71
C LEU A 249 7.53 -4.64 20.53
N PHE A 250 7.88 -5.74 19.87
CA PHE A 250 8.43 -6.94 20.53
C PHE A 250 9.91 -6.79 20.94
N SER A 251 10.69 -5.95 20.26
CA SER A 251 12.11 -5.69 20.54
C SER A 251 12.33 -4.53 21.51
N SER A 252 11.42 -3.55 21.54
CA SER A 252 11.45 -2.43 22.50
C SER A 252 11.04 -2.89 23.88
N GLY A 253 10.34 -4.02 23.98
CA GLY A 253 10.32 -4.79 25.20
C GLY A 253 11.62 -5.57 25.29
N GLU A 254 12.55 -5.11 26.13
CA GLU A 254 13.30 -6.04 26.97
C GLU A 254 12.31 -6.77 27.90
N CYS A 255 11.27 -7.43 27.36
CA CYS A 255 10.73 -8.61 28.00
C CYS A 255 11.82 -9.64 27.78
N LYS A 256 12.76 -9.67 28.72
CA LYS A 256 13.84 -10.64 28.71
C LYS A 256 13.16 -11.99 28.53
N ALA A 257 13.62 -12.80 27.58
CA ALA A 257 13.11 -14.17 27.43
C ALA A 257 13.00 -14.85 28.81
N ASP A 258 13.96 -14.54 29.69
CA ASP A 258 14.00 -14.84 31.12
C ASP A 258 12.68 -14.53 31.87
N ASP A 259 12.04 -13.39 31.67
CA ASP A 259 10.80 -13.02 32.37
C ASP A 259 9.62 -13.88 31.92
N GLN A 260 9.52 -14.19 30.61
CA GLN A 260 8.49 -15.09 30.09
C GLN A 260 8.74 -16.54 30.53
N ASP A 261 9.99 -16.98 30.51
CA ASP A 261 10.40 -18.31 30.98
C ASP A 261 10.18 -18.46 32.50
N ASN A 262 10.42 -17.41 33.28
CA ASN A 262 10.12 -17.37 34.72
C ASN A 262 8.62 -17.49 35.00
N VAL A 263 7.77 -16.81 34.21
CA VAL A 263 6.31 -16.93 34.31
C VAL A 263 5.86 -18.34 33.93
N LEU A 264 6.40 -18.90 32.85
CA LEU A 264 6.08 -20.26 32.39
C LEU A 264 6.49 -21.32 33.42
N ALA A 265 7.68 -21.16 34.02
CA ALA A 265 8.17 -22.03 35.09
C ALA A 265 7.31 -21.91 36.35
N SER A 266 6.90 -20.69 36.73
CA SER A 266 6.01 -20.45 37.88
C SER A 266 4.64 -21.09 37.68
N LEU A 267 4.07 -20.97 36.46
CA LEU A 267 2.82 -21.61 36.09
C LEU A 267 2.96 -23.14 36.14
N SER A 268 4.00 -23.69 35.53
CA SER A 268 4.27 -25.13 35.53
C SER A 268 4.37 -25.68 36.96
N LYS A 269 5.07 -24.97 37.85
CA LYS A 269 5.16 -25.31 39.27
C LYS A 269 3.79 -25.29 39.96
N LYS A 270 2.94 -24.31 39.66
CA LYS A 270 1.60 -24.22 40.26
C LYS A 270 0.67 -25.33 39.76
N VAL A 271 0.71 -25.63 38.47
CA VAL A 271 -0.03 -26.76 37.87
C VAL A 271 0.42 -28.07 38.53
N GLN A 272 1.73 -28.23 38.78
CA GLN A 272 2.24 -29.38 39.49
C GLN A 272 1.74 -29.49 40.93
N GLU A 273 1.67 -28.37 41.65
CA GLU A 273 1.11 -28.35 43.01
C GLU A 273 -0.35 -28.82 43.03
N VAL A 274 -1.18 -28.30 42.12
CA VAL A 274 -2.61 -28.65 42.02
C VAL A 274 -2.77 -30.11 41.60
N TYR A 275 -2.00 -30.56 40.62
CA TYR A 275 -2.00 -31.97 40.18
C TYR A 275 -1.67 -32.93 41.33
N CYS A 276 -0.63 -32.64 42.12
CA CYS A 276 -0.27 -33.44 43.29
C CYS A 276 -1.39 -33.44 44.35
N GLN A 277 -2.06 -32.31 44.57
CA GLN A 277 -3.17 -32.21 45.53
C GLN A 277 -4.40 -33.01 45.08
N CYS A 278 -4.69 -33.04 43.76
CA CYS A 278 -5.86 -33.73 43.22
C CYS A 278 -5.64 -35.23 42.99
N THR A 279 -4.43 -35.63 42.58
CA THR A 279 -4.14 -37.02 42.14
C THR A 279 -3.40 -37.84 43.19
N GLY A 280 -2.72 -37.21 44.16
CA GLY A 280 -2.00 -37.90 45.24
C GLY A 280 -0.71 -38.64 44.83
N GLU A 281 -0.53 -38.94 43.54
CA GLU A 281 0.64 -39.61 42.98
C GLU A 281 1.48 -38.65 42.13
N SER A 282 2.77 -38.57 42.44
CA SER A 282 3.76 -37.87 41.61
C SER A 282 4.29 -38.83 40.55
N GLU A 283 3.47 -39.14 39.54
CA GLU A 283 3.97 -39.83 38.35
C GLU A 283 4.95 -38.91 37.62
N GLY A 284 6.21 -39.35 37.52
CA GLY A 284 7.33 -38.53 37.07
C GLY A 284 7.17 -37.99 35.64
N ASN A 285 7.69 -36.78 35.43
CA ASN A 285 7.89 -36.11 34.13
C ASN A 285 6.67 -35.96 33.21
N LEU A 286 5.46 -35.83 33.76
CA LEU A 286 4.31 -35.38 32.97
C LEU A 286 4.51 -33.93 32.52
N GLN A 287 4.26 -33.66 31.24
CA GLN A 287 4.28 -32.29 30.72
C GLN A 287 3.11 -31.49 31.31
N THR A 288 3.29 -30.19 31.57
CA THR A 288 2.26 -29.30 32.17
C THR A 288 0.88 -29.44 31.52
N VAL A 289 0.83 -29.58 30.19
CA VAL A 289 -0.42 -29.78 29.43
C VAL A 289 -1.08 -31.12 29.75
N GLN A 290 -0.30 -32.18 29.90
CA GLN A 290 -0.81 -33.51 30.27
C GLN A 290 -1.36 -33.50 31.71
N MET A 291 -0.69 -32.80 32.62
CA MET A 291 -1.18 -32.62 34.00
C MET A 291 -2.52 -31.89 34.04
N LEU A 292 -2.66 -30.84 33.23
CA LEU A 292 -3.93 -30.12 33.06
C LEU A 292 -5.04 -31.00 32.49
N MET A 293 -4.72 -31.85 31.51
CA MET A 293 -5.69 -32.79 30.92
C MET A 293 -6.22 -33.80 31.95
N VAL A 294 -5.35 -34.32 32.83
CA VAL A 294 -5.77 -35.21 33.92
C VAL A 294 -6.64 -34.47 34.93
N LEU A 295 -6.26 -33.24 35.31
CA LEU A 295 -7.04 -32.39 36.21
C LEU A 295 -8.43 -32.08 35.63
N GLU A 296 -8.49 -31.73 34.34
CA GLU A 296 -9.74 -31.45 33.65
C GLU A 296 -10.64 -32.69 33.61
N LYS A 297 -10.07 -33.86 33.33
CA LYS A 297 -10.81 -35.12 33.38
C LYS A 297 -11.37 -35.39 34.78
N GLN A 298 -10.57 -35.26 35.82
CA GLN A 298 -11.03 -35.46 37.21
C GLN A 298 -12.12 -34.46 37.59
N LEU A 299 -12.00 -33.20 37.18
CA LEU A 299 -13.03 -32.19 37.41
C LEU A 299 -14.34 -32.58 36.72
N ASN A 300 -14.28 -32.99 35.46
CA ASN A 300 -15.45 -33.43 34.71
C ASN A 300 -16.10 -34.66 35.34
N ASP A 301 -15.31 -35.66 35.76
CA ASP A 301 -15.82 -36.85 36.45
C ASP A 301 -16.54 -36.48 37.77
N LEU A 302 -16.00 -35.53 38.54
CA LEU A 302 -16.65 -35.02 39.76
C LEU A 302 -17.94 -34.26 39.48
N LEU A 303 -17.98 -33.46 38.41
CA LEU A 303 -19.18 -32.76 37.97
C LEU A 303 -20.26 -33.74 37.51
N ASP A 304 -19.89 -34.78 36.76
CA ASP A 304 -20.78 -35.87 36.36
C ASP A 304 -21.38 -36.59 37.58
N ILE A 305 -20.55 -36.87 38.60
CA ILE A 305 -21.02 -37.48 39.84
C ILE A 305 -22.00 -36.55 40.56
N LEU A 306 -21.74 -35.24 40.58
CA LEU A 306 -22.59 -34.24 41.21
C LEU A 306 -23.95 -34.12 40.50
N GLU A 307 -23.97 -34.18 39.17
CA GLU A 307 -25.20 -34.12 38.38
C GLU A 307 -26.03 -35.40 38.50
N ARG A 308 -25.38 -36.56 38.61
CA ARG A 308 -26.04 -37.86 38.76
C ARG A 308 -26.57 -38.13 40.17
N ILE A 309 -26.35 -37.25 41.15
CA ILE A 309 -26.85 -37.46 42.51
C ILE A 309 -28.38 -37.54 42.47
N PRO A 310 -28.99 -38.68 42.89
CA PRO A 310 -30.43 -38.83 42.85
C PRO A 310 -31.14 -37.76 43.70
N PRO A 311 -32.23 -37.16 43.19
CA PRO A 311 -32.95 -36.10 43.88
C PRO A 311 -33.50 -36.57 45.24
N GLU A 312 -33.78 -37.87 45.41
CA GLU A 312 -34.25 -38.44 46.68
C GLU A 312 -33.20 -38.31 47.79
N LYS A 313 -31.91 -38.52 47.47
CA LYS A 313 -30.81 -38.36 48.44
C LYS A 313 -30.66 -36.89 48.82
N ILE A 314 -30.79 -35.98 47.86
CA ILE A 314 -30.73 -34.52 48.10
C ILE A 314 -31.88 -34.09 49.02
N GLU A 315 -33.10 -34.55 48.74
CA GLU A 315 -34.25 -34.27 49.60
C GLU A 315 -34.08 -34.83 51.01
N HIS A 316 -33.57 -36.05 51.14
CA HIS A 316 -33.33 -36.66 52.45
C HIS A 316 -32.31 -35.86 53.26
N VAL A 317 -31.20 -35.46 52.65
CA VAL A 317 -30.17 -34.62 53.29
C VAL A 317 -30.74 -33.24 53.66
N LYS A 318 -31.53 -32.61 52.77
CA LYS A 318 -32.22 -31.34 53.06
C LYS A 318 -33.18 -31.48 54.26
N LYS A 319 -34.01 -32.53 54.28
CA LYS A 319 -34.94 -32.83 55.37
C LYS A 319 -34.20 -33.06 56.69
N LEU A 320 -33.05 -33.76 56.68
CA LEU A 320 -32.22 -33.94 57.87
C LEU A 320 -31.63 -32.62 58.38
N LYS A 321 -31.00 -31.81 57.52
CA LYS A 321 -30.45 -30.50 57.91
C LYS A 321 -31.52 -29.55 58.41
N GLU A 322 -32.70 -29.57 57.80
CA GLU A 322 -33.85 -28.75 58.23
C GLU A 322 -34.39 -29.22 59.59
N LYS A 323 -34.47 -30.53 59.82
CA LYS A 323 -34.82 -31.09 61.15
C LYS A 323 -33.80 -30.70 62.22
N GLU A 324 -32.49 -30.80 61.91
CA GLU A 324 -31.42 -30.40 62.81
C GLU A 324 -31.51 -28.90 63.16
N ARG A 325 -31.72 -28.03 62.17
CA ARG A 325 -31.93 -26.59 62.40
C ARG A 325 -33.13 -26.31 63.29
N ARG A 326 -34.26 -26.97 63.05
CA ARG A 326 -35.46 -26.83 63.88
C ARG A 326 -35.25 -27.31 65.31
N LEU A 327 -34.51 -28.41 65.48
CA LEU A 327 -34.18 -28.93 66.80
C LEU A 327 -33.32 -27.92 67.56
N LYS A 328 -32.24 -27.42 66.94
CA LYS A 328 -31.36 -26.39 67.55
C LYS A 328 -32.14 -25.14 67.95
N LEU A 329 -33.08 -24.67 67.12
CA LEU A 329 -33.91 -23.51 67.43
C LEU A 329 -34.84 -23.77 68.64
N ARG A 330 -35.42 -24.97 68.73
CA ARG A 330 -36.27 -25.36 69.87
C ARG A 330 -35.46 -25.50 71.15
N GLU A 331 -34.31 -26.16 71.08
CA GLU A 331 -33.39 -26.31 72.22
C GLU A 331 -32.94 -24.94 72.74
N GLU A 332 -32.58 -24.02 71.86
CA GLU A 332 -32.20 -22.65 72.24
C GLU A 332 -33.37 -21.91 72.91
N LYS A 333 -34.59 -22.04 72.38
CA LYS A 333 -35.79 -21.43 72.97
C LYS A 333 -36.11 -22.01 74.36
N MET A 334 -36.00 -23.33 74.53
CA MET A 334 -36.20 -23.99 75.82
C MET A 334 -35.14 -23.53 76.83
N ARG A 335 -33.87 -23.46 76.41
CA ARG A 335 -32.77 -22.98 77.23
C ARG A 335 -32.99 -21.54 77.71
N GLN A 336 -33.47 -20.65 76.82
CA GLN A 336 -33.83 -19.28 77.20
C GLN A 336 -34.98 -19.23 78.21
N GLN A 337 -36.00 -20.08 78.06
CA GLN A 337 -37.10 -20.15 79.02
C GLN A 337 -36.64 -20.68 80.38
N GLU A 338 -35.80 -21.71 80.40
CA GLU A 338 -35.21 -22.25 81.63
C GLU A 338 -34.36 -21.21 82.35
N GLN A 339 -33.51 -20.47 81.62
CA GLN A 339 -32.73 -19.36 82.18
C GLN A 339 -33.65 -18.28 82.79
N GLN A 340 -34.71 -17.87 82.09
CA GLN A 340 -35.67 -16.90 82.63
C GLN A 340 -36.40 -17.43 83.88
N GLN A 341 -36.74 -18.72 83.93
CA GLN A 341 -37.34 -19.35 85.09
C GLN A 341 -36.37 -19.44 86.26
N GLU A 342 -35.13 -19.86 86.00
CA GLU A 342 -34.05 -19.94 86.98
C GLU A 342 -33.73 -18.56 87.57
N GLU A 343 -33.63 -17.52 86.74
CA GLU A 343 -33.43 -16.14 87.20
C GLU A 343 -34.57 -15.65 88.10
N ARG A 344 -35.83 -15.95 87.74
CA ARG A 344 -36.99 -15.61 88.58
C ARG A 344 -36.93 -16.33 89.92
N LEU A 345 -36.60 -17.62 89.92
CA LEU A 345 -36.49 -18.44 91.12
C LEU A 345 -35.33 -17.98 92.00
N LYS A 346 -34.17 -17.68 91.41
CA LYS A 346 -32.99 -17.13 92.09
C LYS A 346 -33.30 -15.78 92.73
N LYS A 347 -33.97 -14.88 92.01
CA LYS A 347 -34.39 -13.57 92.53
C LYS A 347 -35.44 -13.70 93.65
N ALA A 348 -36.34 -14.67 93.57
CA ALA A 348 -37.29 -14.95 94.65
C ALA A 348 -36.58 -15.51 95.90
N LEU A 349 -35.64 -16.45 95.73
CA LEU A 349 -34.81 -16.96 96.82
C LEU A 349 -33.97 -15.86 97.46
N GLU A 350 -33.34 -15.00 96.67
CA GLU A 350 -32.57 -13.85 97.17
C GLU A 350 -33.45 -12.89 97.97
N ARG A 351 -34.66 -12.55 97.47
CA ARG A 351 -35.65 -11.77 98.24
C ARG A 351 -36.07 -12.44 99.55
N SER A 352 -36.18 -13.77 99.58
CA SER A 352 -36.52 -14.51 100.80
C SER A 352 -35.36 -14.56 101.82
N LYS A 353 -34.12 -14.55 101.34
CA LYS A 353 -32.90 -14.55 102.16
C LYS A 353 -32.50 -13.16 102.63
N ALA A 354 -32.90 -12.11 101.92
CA ALA A 354 -32.67 -10.73 102.32
C ALA A 354 -33.36 -10.44 103.66
N ALA A 355 -32.63 -9.84 104.59
CA ALA A 355 -33.16 -9.52 105.91
C ALA A 355 -34.36 -8.58 105.79
N VAL A 356 -35.49 -8.96 106.41
CA VAL A 356 -36.69 -8.11 106.46
C VAL A 356 -36.39 -6.94 107.40
N GLU A 357 -36.22 -5.75 106.83
CA GLU A 357 -36.16 -4.52 107.61
C GLU A 357 -37.55 -4.23 108.22
N MET A 358 -37.68 -4.50 109.51
CA MET A 358 -38.87 -4.15 110.29
C MET A 358 -38.91 -2.62 110.45
N LYS A 359 -39.66 -1.95 109.58
CA LYS A 359 -39.96 -0.53 109.75
C LYS A 359 -40.83 -0.37 111.00
N THR A 360 -40.34 0.37 111.99
CA THR A 360 -41.16 0.83 113.12
C THR A 360 -42.40 1.54 112.55
N SER A 361 -43.56 1.07 113.00
CA SER A 361 -44.89 1.30 112.42
C SER A 361 -45.17 2.75 111.96
N LYS A 362 -45.66 2.90 110.73
CA LYS A 362 -46.43 4.10 110.31
C LYS A 362 -47.84 4.01 110.90
N ARG A 363 -48.33 5.11 111.46
CA ARG A 363 -49.64 5.24 112.15
C ARG A 363 -50.81 4.75 111.27
N LEU A 364 -51.68 3.93 111.86
CA LEU A 364 -52.94 3.48 111.24
C LEU A 364 -53.81 4.69 110.89
N MET A 365 -53.99 4.96 109.60
CA MET A 365 -54.95 5.96 109.13
C MET A 365 -56.35 5.33 109.04
N PHE A 366 -57.36 6.06 109.49
CA PHE A 366 -58.76 5.66 109.41
C PHE A 366 -59.21 5.45 107.96
N ARG A 367 -60.10 4.49 107.74
CA ARG A 367 -60.72 4.23 106.44
C ARG A 367 -61.57 5.44 106.04
N SER A 368 -61.20 6.10 104.95
CA SER A 368 -62.00 7.15 104.33
C SER A 368 -63.10 6.57 103.43
N VAL A 369 -64.20 7.31 103.37
CA VAL A 369 -65.51 7.00 102.74
C VAL A 369 -65.38 6.71 101.24
N LEU A 370 -66.26 5.84 100.73
CA LEU A 370 -66.35 5.50 99.30
C LEU A 370 -66.48 6.76 98.42
N PRO A 371 -65.68 6.90 97.35
CA PRO A 371 -65.80 8.00 96.40
C PRO A 371 -67.11 7.91 95.59
N PRO A 372 -67.74 9.04 95.21
CA PRO A 372 -68.94 9.01 94.38
C PRO A 372 -68.63 8.40 93.00
N LYS A 373 -69.55 7.55 92.51
CA LYS A 373 -69.43 6.89 91.19
C LYS A 373 -69.32 7.93 90.09
N LYS A 374 -68.16 8.01 89.45
CA LYS A 374 -67.97 8.75 88.19
C LYS A 374 -68.69 8.00 87.05
N PRO A 375 -69.32 8.70 86.10
CA PRO A 375 -69.98 8.05 84.96
C PRO A 375 -68.95 7.31 84.09
N LYS A 376 -69.37 6.16 83.54
CA LYS A 376 -68.56 5.33 82.63
C LYS A 376 -68.04 6.18 81.47
N ARG A 377 -66.74 6.51 81.48
CA ARG A 377 -66.03 6.88 80.26
C ARG A 377 -65.85 5.60 79.44
N LYS A 378 -66.31 5.64 78.19
CA LYS A 378 -66.06 4.58 77.20
C LYS A 378 -64.54 4.36 77.07
N PRO A 379 -64.07 3.12 76.85
CA PRO A 379 -62.65 2.86 76.64
C PRO A 379 -62.14 3.71 75.46
N ARG A 380 -60.96 4.31 75.63
CA ARG A 380 -60.22 4.95 74.53
C ARG A 380 -59.81 3.86 73.55
N GLN A 381 -59.96 4.14 72.26
CA GLN A 381 -59.73 3.27 71.11
C GLN A 381 -58.26 2.81 70.88
N GLU A 382 -57.35 3.05 71.82
CA GLU A 382 -55.92 2.74 71.62
C GLU A 382 -55.63 1.22 71.60
N GLU A 383 -56.35 0.40 72.38
CA GLU A 383 -56.17 -1.07 72.34
C GLU A 383 -56.73 -1.70 71.05
N THR A 384 -57.80 -1.13 70.47
CA THR A 384 -58.38 -1.65 69.23
C THR A 384 -57.54 -1.38 67.99
N ASP A 385 -56.67 -0.37 68.01
CA ASP A 385 -55.81 -0.06 66.88
C ASP A 385 -54.58 -0.98 66.86
N GLN A 386 -54.01 -1.33 68.01
CA GLN A 386 -52.95 -2.34 68.12
C GLN A 386 -53.43 -3.73 67.70
N GLU A 387 -54.61 -4.16 68.15
CA GLU A 387 -55.12 -5.50 67.81
C GLU A 387 -55.46 -5.62 66.30
N LYS A 388 -55.89 -4.51 65.66
CA LYS A 388 -56.12 -4.46 64.21
C LYS A 388 -54.82 -4.44 63.39
N GLU A 389 -53.78 -3.76 63.89
CA GLU A 389 -52.47 -3.73 63.26
C GLU A 389 -51.79 -5.12 63.33
N GLU A 390 -51.93 -5.81 64.46
CA GLU A 390 -51.45 -7.19 64.61
C GLU A 390 -52.23 -8.18 63.72
N GLN A 391 -53.55 -8.02 63.57
CA GLN A 391 -54.34 -8.86 62.67
C GLN A 391 -54.01 -8.66 61.17
N LEU A 392 -53.69 -7.44 60.75
CA LEU A 392 -53.24 -7.16 59.38
C LEU A 392 -51.87 -7.78 59.07
N TYR A 393 -51.00 -7.85 60.07
CA TYR A 393 -49.66 -8.46 59.93
C TYR A 393 -49.71 -9.99 59.84
N TYR A 394 -50.67 -10.66 60.50
CA TYR A 394 -50.76 -12.13 60.51
C TYR A 394 -51.57 -12.75 59.37
N PHE A 395 -52.42 -11.98 58.68
CA PHE A 395 -53.30 -12.50 57.62
C PHE A 395 -53.06 -11.90 56.22
N THR A 396 -51.93 -11.23 56.01
CA THR A 396 -51.39 -10.93 54.66
C THR A 396 -50.32 -11.94 54.34
#